data_AF-A0A8H6C1K8-F1
#
_entry.id   AF-A0A8H6C1K8-F1
#
_cell.length_a   1.000
_cell.length_b   1.000
_cell.length_c   1.000
_cell.angle_alpha   90.00
_cell.angle_beta   90.00
_cell.angle_gamma   90.00
#
_symmetry.space_group_name_H-M   'P 1'
#
loop_
_entity.id
_entity.type
_entity.pdbx_description
1 polymer ?
#
loop_
_entity_poly.entity_id
_entity_poly.type
_entity_poly.pdbx_seq_one_letter_code
_entity_poly.pdbx_strand_id
1 'polypeptide(L)'
;MPPIPAEPTENISIFHPKVLLLSAGVTTSLFFGYKFYKRYIKRIRTYLDLTPSIIENNTKLYGYVTRVGDGDNFRFYHTPGGWFFGWGWLRKIPTTRKDLKDETLMIRLCGVDAPEGAHFGKPAQPYSKEAYIG
;
A
#
# COMPACT_ATOMS: atom_id res chain seq x y z
N MET A 1 42.38 -42.69 -32.50
CA MET A 1 41.46 -41.64 -31.99
C MET A 1 42.32 -40.62 -31.28
N PRO A 2 42.39 -39.35 -31.71
CA PRO A 2 43.21 -38.34 -31.04
C PRO A 2 42.69 -38.10 -29.60
N PRO A 3 43.56 -37.81 -28.63
CA PRO A 3 43.13 -37.47 -27.28
C PRO A 3 42.28 -36.19 -27.31
N ILE A 4 41.14 -36.22 -26.61
CA ILE A 4 40.27 -35.06 -26.47
C ILE A 4 41.07 -33.99 -25.70
N PRO A 5 41.22 -32.76 -26.23
CA PRO A 5 41.89 -31.69 -25.50
C PRO A 5 41.15 -31.44 -24.19
N ALA A 6 41.86 -31.51 -23.07
CA ALA A 6 41.30 -31.19 -21.78
C ALA A 6 40.92 -29.70 -21.77
N GLU A 7 39.63 -29.40 -21.59
CA GLU A 7 39.14 -28.04 -21.35
C GLU A 7 39.90 -27.46 -20.15
N PRO A 8 40.41 -26.21 -20.23
CA PRO A 8 41.09 -25.59 -19.10
C PRO A 8 40.11 -25.46 -17.94
N THR A 9 40.35 -26.22 -16.87
CA THR A 9 39.57 -26.10 -15.64
C THR A 9 39.90 -24.75 -14.98
N GLU A 10 39.10 -23.72 -15.25
CA GLU A 10 39.12 -22.47 -14.50
C GLU A 10 38.88 -22.80 -13.01
N ASN A 11 39.86 -22.53 -12.15
CA ASN A 11 39.68 -22.63 -10.71
C ASN A 11 38.79 -21.46 -10.25
N ILE A 12 37.49 -21.70 -10.19
CA ILE A 12 36.50 -20.70 -9.77
C ILE A 12 36.62 -20.51 -8.25
N SER A 13 37.42 -19.53 -7.85
CA SER A 13 37.54 -19.08 -6.46
C SER A 13 36.47 -18.01 -6.15
N ILE A 14 36.25 -17.75 -4.86
CA ILE A 14 35.27 -16.76 -4.36
C ILE A 14 35.60 -15.34 -4.87
N PHE A 15 36.88 -15.04 -5.10
CA PHE A 15 37.35 -13.75 -5.63
C PHE A 15 37.30 -13.65 -7.17
N HIS A 16 36.75 -14.64 -7.85
CA HIS A 16 36.65 -14.60 -9.31
C HIS A 16 35.71 -13.46 -9.75
N PRO A 17 36.10 -12.62 -10.74
CA PRO A 17 35.33 -11.43 -11.12
C PRO A 17 33.89 -11.76 -11.56
N LYS A 18 33.68 -12.90 -12.23
CA LYS A 18 32.35 -13.41 -12.60
C LYS A 18 31.46 -13.67 -11.36
N VAL A 19 32.03 -14.23 -10.28
CA VAL A 19 31.31 -14.54 -9.03
C VAL A 19 30.98 -13.26 -8.27
N LEU A 20 31.91 -12.31 -8.22
CA LEU A 20 31.70 -11.00 -7.60
C LEU A 20 30.62 -10.19 -8.33
N LEU A 21 30.65 -10.15 -9.67
CA LEU A 21 29.61 -9.47 -10.46
C LEU A 21 28.23 -10.10 -10.24
N LEU A 22 28.14 -11.43 -10.26
CA LEU A 22 26.87 -12.12 -10.07
C LEU A 22 26.32 -11.92 -8.66
N SER A 23 27.16 -12.08 -7.62
CA SER A 23 26.75 -11.85 -6.24
C SER A 23 26.34 -10.41 -5.96
N ALA A 24 27.09 -9.42 -6.48
CA ALA A 24 26.72 -8.01 -6.38
C ALA A 24 25.41 -7.71 -7.12
N GLY A 25 25.23 -8.26 -8.34
CA GLY A 25 24.01 -8.12 -9.12
C GLY A 25 22.78 -8.70 -8.43
N VAL A 26 22.90 -9.89 -7.84
CA VAL A 26 21.82 -10.53 -7.08
C VAL A 26 21.49 -9.72 -5.82
N THR A 27 22.51 -9.31 -5.06
CA THR A 27 22.31 -8.57 -3.80
C THR A 27 21.66 -7.22 -4.03
N THR A 28 22.13 -6.47 -5.03
CA THR A 28 21.54 -5.17 -5.41
C THR A 28 20.11 -5.34 -5.90
N SER A 29 19.85 -6.31 -6.77
CA SER A 29 18.50 -6.60 -7.28
C SER A 29 17.53 -6.95 -6.16
N LEU A 30 17.94 -7.78 -5.20
CA LEU A 30 17.11 -8.13 -4.04
C LEU A 30 16.84 -6.91 -3.15
N PHE A 31 17.85 -6.08 -2.90
CA PHE A 31 17.71 -4.88 -2.08
C PHE A 31 16.75 -3.86 -2.70
N PHE A 32 16.93 -3.54 -3.99
CA PHE A 32 16.05 -2.65 -4.72
C PHE A 32 14.65 -3.23 -4.87
N GLY A 33 14.53 -4.53 -5.15
CA GLY A 33 13.26 -5.24 -5.21
C GLY A 33 12.50 -5.17 -3.88
N TYR A 34 13.19 -5.37 -2.75
CA TYR A 34 12.58 -5.24 -1.42
C TYR A 34 12.12 -3.81 -1.13
N LYS A 35 12.94 -2.81 -1.46
CA LYS A 35 12.58 -1.39 -1.32
C LYS A 35 11.36 -1.03 -2.17
N PHE A 36 11.34 -1.50 -3.42
CA PHE A 36 10.23 -1.33 -4.35
C PHE A 36 8.95 -1.98 -3.81
N TYR A 37 9.03 -3.23 -3.34
CA TYR A 37 7.91 -3.93 -2.73
C TYR A 37 7.35 -3.17 -1.52
N LYS A 38 8.22 -2.74 -0.59
CA LYS A 38 7.79 -2.01 0.60
C LYS A 38 7.15 -0.65 0.25
N ARG A 39 7.62 0.01 -0.81
CA ARG A 39 7.14 1.34 -1.21
C ARG A 39 5.84 1.29 -2.00
N TYR A 40 5.67 0.34 -2.92
CA TYR A 40 4.58 0.36 -3.91
C TYR A 40 3.59 -0.80 -3.80
N ILE A 41 4.00 -1.94 -3.21
CA ILE A 41 3.21 -3.18 -3.22
C ILE A 41 2.66 -3.51 -1.83
N LYS A 42 3.42 -3.20 -0.76
CA LYS A 42 2.99 -3.48 0.61
C LYS A 42 1.72 -2.69 0.93
N ARG A 43 0.67 -3.40 1.36
CA ARG A 43 -0.59 -2.79 1.80
C ARG A 43 -0.45 -2.20 3.21
N ILE A 44 -0.98 -0.99 3.39
CA ILE A 44 -1.22 -0.32 4.67
C ILE A 44 -2.61 -0.74 5.16
N ARG A 45 -2.70 -1.42 6.31
CA ARG A 45 -3.98 -1.92 6.85
C ARG A 45 -4.58 -0.98 7.87
N THR A 46 -3.73 -0.49 8.76
CA THR A 46 -4.09 0.33 9.91
C THR A 46 -3.16 1.54 10.00
N TYR A 47 -3.51 2.52 10.82
CA TYR A 47 -2.67 3.70 11.07
C TYR A 47 -1.26 3.33 11.57
N LEU A 48 -1.10 2.19 12.24
CA LEU A 48 0.19 1.69 12.71
C LEU A 48 1.17 1.34 11.56
N ASP A 49 0.65 1.05 10.37
CA ASP A 49 1.47 0.79 9.18
C ASP A 49 1.95 2.07 8.49
N LEU A 50 1.40 3.25 8.87
CA LEU A 50 1.86 4.52 8.33
C LEU A 50 3.22 4.90 8.93
N THR A 51 4.24 4.79 8.09
CA THR A 51 5.60 5.23 8.42
C THR A 51 5.71 6.76 8.23
N PRO A 52 6.51 7.49 9.04
CA PRO A 52 6.73 8.93 8.86
C PRO A 52 7.11 9.33 7.43
N SER A 53 7.98 8.54 6.78
CA SER A 53 8.34 8.73 5.37
C SER A 53 7.16 8.75 4.39
N ILE A 54 6.03 8.09 4.68
CA ILE A 54 4.84 8.12 3.82
C ILE A 54 4.17 9.50 3.93
N ILE A 55 4.09 10.02 5.16
CA ILE A 55 3.45 11.28 5.52
C ILE A 55 4.31 12.46 5.03
N GLU A 56 5.61 12.47 5.39
CA GLU A 56 6.55 13.54 5.01
C GLU A 56 6.68 13.69 3.49
N ASN A 57 6.66 12.57 2.75
CA ASN A 57 6.73 12.60 1.29
C ASN A 57 5.37 12.82 0.61
N ASN A 58 4.29 13.10 1.37
CA ASN A 58 2.93 13.25 0.86
C ASN A 58 2.53 12.14 -0.13
N THR A 59 2.81 10.90 0.26
CA THR A 59 2.65 9.76 -0.63
C THR A 59 1.18 9.52 -0.90
N LYS A 60 0.78 9.58 -2.17
CA LYS A 60 -0.60 9.32 -2.57
C LYS A 60 -0.97 7.86 -2.35
N LEU A 61 -2.07 7.62 -1.65
CA LEU A 61 -2.61 6.28 -1.43
C LEU A 61 -3.74 6.01 -2.42
N TYR A 62 -3.74 4.82 -3.00
CA TYR A 62 -4.80 4.34 -3.90
C TYR A 62 -5.65 3.27 -3.21
N GLY A 63 -6.96 3.30 -3.42
CA GLY A 63 -7.88 2.46 -2.66
C GLY A 63 -9.34 2.79 -2.87
N TYR A 64 -10.19 2.08 -2.14
CA TYR A 64 -11.64 2.21 -2.20
C TYR A 64 -12.19 2.73 -0.88
N VAL A 65 -13.17 3.61 -0.97
CA VAL A 65 -13.95 4.01 0.21
C VAL A 65 -14.95 2.90 0.49
N THR A 66 -14.89 2.33 1.68
CA THR A 66 -15.73 1.19 2.10
C THR A 66 -16.97 1.64 2.85
N ARG A 67 -16.85 2.72 3.61
CA ARG A 67 -17.93 3.32 4.38
C ARG A 67 -17.67 4.80 4.53
N VAL A 68 -18.69 5.62 4.32
CA VAL A 68 -18.72 7.02 4.71
C VAL A 68 -19.51 7.10 6.02
N GLY A 69 -18.97 7.79 7.03
CA GLY A 69 -19.66 7.98 8.30
C GLY A 69 -20.46 9.28 8.25
N ASP A 70 -19.74 10.40 8.25
CA ASP A 70 -20.28 11.75 8.09
C ASP A 70 -19.60 12.47 6.92
N GLY A 71 -19.95 13.74 6.70
CA GLY A 71 -19.42 14.55 5.59
C GLY A 71 -17.89 14.75 5.61
N ASP A 72 -17.23 14.62 6.75
CA ASP A 72 -15.79 14.83 6.91
C ASP A 72 -14.98 13.54 7.15
N ASN A 73 -15.66 12.39 7.30
CA ASN A 73 -15.02 11.15 7.73
C ASN A 73 -15.43 9.93 6.91
N PHE A 74 -14.45 9.09 6.60
CA PHE A 74 -14.68 7.85 5.86
C PHE A 74 -13.63 6.79 6.16
N ARG A 75 -13.98 5.54 5.85
CA ARG A 75 -13.10 4.37 5.95
C ARG A 75 -12.57 4.03 4.57
N PHE A 76 -11.25 4.08 4.45
CA PHE A 76 -10.52 3.81 3.23
C PHE A 76 -9.82 2.45 3.30
N TYR A 77 -10.03 1.63 2.28
CA TYR A 77 -9.35 0.36 2.11
C TYR A 77 -8.25 0.52 1.06
N HIS A 78 -7.00 0.39 1.48
CA HIS A 78 -5.86 0.62 0.61
C HIS A 78 -5.63 -0.57 -0.32
N THR A 79 -5.54 -0.29 -1.63
CA THR A 79 -5.25 -1.30 -2.67
C THR A 79 -4.01 -0.87 -3.45
N PRO A 80 -2.80 -1.18 -2.94
CA PRO A 80 -1.56 -0.73 -3.56
C PRO A 80 -1.47 -1.21 -5.00
N GLY A 81 -1.25 -0.27 -5.92
CA GLY A 81 -1.11 -0.54 -7.35
C GLY A 81 -2.39 -0.94 -8.08
N GLY A 82 -3.55 -0.92 -7.40
CA GLY A 82 -4.88 -1.04 -8.01
C GLY A 82 -5.02 -2.21 -8.99
N TRP A 83 -5.64 -1.94 -10.13
CA TRP A 83 -5.90 -2.95 -11.16
C TRP A 83 -4.64 -3.69 -11.63
N PHE A 84 -3.52 -2.97 -11.80
CA PHE A 84 -2.24 -3.55 -12.26
C PHE A 84 -1.69 -4.63 -11.32
N PHE A 85 -2.00 -4.55 -10.02
CA PHE A 85 -1.56 -5.51 -9.01
C PHE A 85 -2.63 -6.53 -8.63
N GLY A 86 -3.63 -6.72 -9.49
CA GLY A 86 -4.62 -7.77 -9.33
C GLY A 86 -5.87 -7.36 -8.58
N TRP A 87 -5.97 -6.14 -8.06
CA TRP A 87 -7.14 -5.71 -7.29
C TRP A 87 -8.37 -5.57 -8.20
N GLY A 88 -9.42 -6.33 -7.91
CA GLY A 88 -10.67 -6.38 -8.69
C GLY A 88 -10.86 -7.65 -9.51
N TRP A 89 -9.78 -8.31 -9.98
CA TRP A 89 -9.86 -9.54 -10.78
C TRP A 89 -9.19 -10.75 -10.13
N LEU A 90 -8.02 -10.57 -9.52
CA LEU A 90 -7.32 -11.63 -8.77
C LEU A 90 -7.54 -11.49 -7.25
N ARG A 91 -7.40 -10.27 -6.73
CA ARG A 91 -7.59 -9.91 -5.33
C ARG A 91 -8.95 -9.24 -5.18
N LYS A 92 -9.89 -9.96 -4.56
CA LYS A 92 -11.23 -9.43 -4.25
C LYS A 92 -11.12 -8.40 -3.12
N ILE A 93 -11.88 -7.32 -3.26
CA ILE A 93 -12.03 -6.30 -2.22
C ILE A 93 -13.15 -6.75 -1.29
N PRO A 94 -12.89 -6.93 0.02
CA PRO A 94 -13.93 -7.34 0.96
C PRO A 94 -14.99 -6.25 1.10
N THR A 95 -16.27 -6.64 1.12
CA THR A 95 -17.41 -5.74 1.33
C THR A 95 -18.09 -5.96 2.68
N THR A 96 -17.79 -7.08 3.35
CA THR A 96 -18.41 -7.44 4.62
C THR A 96 -17.76 -6.71 5.80
N ARG A 97 -18.57 -6.21 6.73
CA ARG A 97 -18.09 -5.49 7.93
C ARG A 97 -17.08 -6.29 8.78
N LYS A 98 -17.25 -7.61 8.87
CA LYS A 98 -16.35 -8.49 9.63
C LYS A 98 -14.94 -8.51 9.04
N ASP A 99 -14.85 -8.59 7.71
CA ASP A 99 -13.58 -8.69 6.98
C ASP A 99 -12.88 -7.33 6.85
N LEU A 100 -13.62 -6.24 6.98
CA LEU A 100 -13.12 -4.86 6.94
C LEU A 100 -12.68 -4.33 8.31
N LYS A 101 -12.96 -5.07 9.38
CA LYS A 101 -12.54 -4.70 10.74
C LYS A 101 -11.02 -4.73 10.82
N ASP A 102 -10.42 -3.66 11.33
CA ASP A 102 -8.97 -3.48 11.49
C ASP A 102 -8.15 -3.52 10.18
N GLU A 103 -8.83 -3.55 9.04
CA GLU A 103 -8.23 -3.60 7.70
C GLU A 103 -8.49 -2.32 6.89
N THR A 104 -9.01 -1.28 7.54
CA THR A 104 -9.32 0.02 6.93
C THR A 104 -8.68 1.18 7.68
N LEU A 105 -8.26 2.19 6.94
CA LEU A 105 -7.80 3.47 7.46
C LEU A 105 -9.01 4.37 7.73
N MET A 106 -9.14 4.85 8.96
CA MET A 106 -10.09 5.91 9.28
C MET A 106 -9.45 7.25 8.89
N ILE A 107 -10.05 7.93 7.91
CA ILE A 107 -9.57 9.21 7.41
C ILE A 107 -10.57 10.28 7.82
N ARG A 108 -10.04 11.40 8.32
CA ARG A 108 -10.79 12.62 8.59
C ARG A 108 -10.16 13.76 7.81
N LEU A 109 -10.99 14.57 7.15
CA LEU A 109 -10.54 15.70 6.37
C LEU A 109 -10.25 16.88 7.30
N CYS A 110 -8.99 17.31 7.37
CA CYS A 110 -8.64 18.50 8.13
C CYS A 110 -9.11 19.76 7.37
N GLY A 111 -9.73 20.70 8.09
CA GLY A 111 -10.22 21.96 7.51
C GLY A 111 -11.58 21.86 6.81
N VAL A 112 -12.20 20.68 6.81
CA VAL A 112 -13.60 20.47 6.42
C VAL A 112 -14.33 19.98 7.66
N ASP A 113 -15.29 20.76 8.15
CA ASP A 113 -16.13 20.36 9.28
C ASP A 113 -17.53 20.03 8.78
N ALA A 114 -18.08 18.91 9.24
CA ALA A 114 -19.43 18.51 8.87
C ALA A 114 -20.42 19.33 9.72
N PRO A 115 -21.40 20.02 9.11
CA PRO A 115 -22.41 20.75 9.87
C PRO A 115 -23.17 19.82 10.80
N GLU A 116 -23.21 20.14 12.09
CA GLU A 116 -23.86 19.31 13.09
C GLU A 116 -25.38 19.21 12.83
N GLY A 117 -25.90 17.99 12.85
CA GLY A 117 -27.34 17.73 12.78
C GLY A 117 -28.06 18.24 14.04
N ALA A 118 -29.38 18.38 13.97
CA ALA A 118 -30.19 18.68 15.16
C ALA A 118 -29.98 17.58 16.20
N HIS A 119 -29.36 17.91 17.33
CA HIS A 119 -29.14 16.99 18.43
C HIS A 119 -29.45 17.67 19.76
N PHE A 120 -30.07 16.92 20.67
CA PHE A 120 -30.45 17.39 22.02
C PHE A 120 -31.23 18.71 22.05
N GLY A 121 -32.23 18.86 21.17
CA GLY A 121 -33.14 20.01 21.17
C GLY A 121 -32.56 21.31 20.61
N LYS A 122 -31.31 21.30 20.10
CA LYS A 122 -30.74 22.43 19.37
C LYS A 122 -31.15 22.39 17.90
N PRO A 123 -31.43 23.55 17.27
CA PRO A 123 -31.69 23.60 15.83
C PRO A 123 -30.46 23.12 15.07
N ALA A 124 -30.69 22.41 13.97
CA ALA A 124 -29.61 21.93 13.11
C ALA A 124 -28.85 23.10 12.49
N GLN A 125 -27.57 22.90 12.20
CA GLN A 125 -26.82 23.89 11.42
C GLN A 125 -27.37 23.95 9.98
N PRO A 126 -27.27 25.13 9.32
CA PRO A 126 -27.59 25.25 7.89
C PRO A 126 -26.85 24.19 7.07
N TYR A 127 -27.53 23.59 6.09
CA TYR A 127 -27.00 22.54 5.21
C TYR A 127 -26.62 21.20 5.89
N SER A 128 -26.92 21.01 7.17
CA SER A 128 -26.70 19.73 7.89
C SER A 128 -27.37 18.52 7.23
N LYS A 129 -28.58 18.68 6.70
CA LYS A 129 -29.32 17.61 6.02
C LYS A 129 -28.68 17.19 4.70
N GLU A 130 -27.96 18.09 4.04
CA GLU A 130 -27.28 17.83 2.76
C GLU A 130 -25.91 17.18 2.97
N ALA A 131 -25.22 17.52 4.06
CA ALA A 131 -23.94 16.94 4.44
C ALA A 131 -24.06 15.50 4.96
N TYR A 132 -25.23 15.13 5.49
CA TYR A 132 -25.54 13.75 5.89
C TYR A 132 -25.90 12.91 4.66
N ILE A 133 -25.05 11.95 4.33
CA ILE A 133 -25.38 10.89 3.36
C ILE A 133 -26.24 9.86 4.11
N GLY A 134 -27.56 9.94 3.90
CA GLY A 134 -28.53 8.96 4.41
C GLY A 134 -28.40 7.60 3.76
#